data_AF-A0A534IP66-F1
#
_entry.id   AF-A0A534IP66-F1
#
_cell.length_a   1.000
_cell.length_b   1.000
_cell.length_c   1.000
_cell.angle_alpha   90.00
_cell.angle_beta   90.00
_cell.angle_gamma   90.00
#
_symmetry.space_group_name_H-M   'P 1'
#
loop_
_entity.id
_entity.type
_entity.pdbx_description
1 polymer ?
#
loop_
_entity_poly.entity_id
_entity_poly.type
_entity_poly.pdbx_seq_one_letter_code
_entity_poly.pdbx_strand_id
1 'polypeptide(L)'
;MGWRGLLRVVDFQAVLTAQPVVAGALDKAQRAGGTKAPDVKALREGYQLIAKVLWTRRASIPRVHDLAWLDHAVVSAGTRLGRVWESNEGRESFTAAEAAMGDDVFRELFPKEGAEWIDIPVQAFAGISPTVKLERGVFGPYRVGIVPEPQVRSLYEWAAKTKFNAPPAAISVLGEVEALSAAARRGGGPSVAVVFAAYSFEDVAAE
;
A
#
# COMPACT_ATOMS: atom_id res chain seq x y z
N MET A 1 -17.84 0.91 10.80
CA MET A 1 -17.01 0.15 9.84
C MET A 1 -15.66 -0.03 10.49
N GLY A 2 -15.21 -1.29 10.58
CA GLY A 2 -14.02 -1.67 11.36
C GLY A 2 -12.71 -1.36 10.66
N TRP A 3 -11.61 -1.67 11.36
CA TRP A 3 -10.25 -1.58 10.87
C TRP A 3 -10.06 -2.44 9.59
N ARG A 4 -9.30 -1.91 8.63
CA ARG A 4 -8.93 -2.62 7.40
C ARG A 4 -7.47 -2.37 7.08
N GLY A 5 -6.70 -3.42 6.82
CA GLY A 5 -5.29 -3.33 6.45
C GLY A 5 -4.98 -4.11 5.18
N LEU A 6 -4.18 -3.51 4.30
CA LEU A 6 -3.60 -4.14 3.13
C LEU A 6 -2.08 -4.12 3.27
N LEU A 7 -1.43 -5.28 3.13
CA LEU A 7 0.00 -5.38 2.92
C LEU A 7 0.24 -5.89 1.50
N ARG A 8 1.01 -5.16 0.68
CA ARG A 8 1.12 -5.44 -0.75
C ARG A 8 2.47 -5.05 -1.34
N VAL A 9 2.90 -5.80 -2.34
CA VAL A 9 3.95 -5.33 -3.27
C VAL A 9 3.31 -4.46 -4.32
N VAL A 10 3.72 -3.20 -4.39
CA VAL A 10 3.21 -2.22 -5.37
C VAL A 10 4.35 -1.84 -6.31
N ASP A 11 4.14 -2.00 -7.61
CA ASP A 11 4.96 -1.36 -8.63
C ASP A 11 4.31 -0.02 -9.02
N PHE A 12 4.84 1.08 -8.49
CA PHE A 12 4.26 2.41 -8.73
C PHE A 12 4.34 2.83 -10.20
N GLN A 13 5.30 2.31 -10.98
CA GLN A 13 5.32 2.52 -12.42
C GLN A 13 4.09 1.86 -13.05
N ALA A 14 3.87 0.57 -12.79
CA ALA A 14 2.73 -0.16 -13.32
C ALA A 14 1.40 0.53 -12.97
N VAL A 15 1.20 0.89 -11.69
CA VAL A 15 -0.02 1.54 -11.22
C VAL A 15 -0.25 2.89 -11.88
N LEU A 16 0.77 3.74 -11.96
CA LEU A 16 0.62 5.08 -12.54
C LEU A 16 0.40 5.04 -14.05
N THR A 17 0.80 3.96 -14.72
CA THR A 17 0.51 3.74 -16.15
C THR A 17 -0.79 2.99 -16.42
N ALA A 18 -1.49 2.54 -15.38
CA ALA A 18 -2.66 1.67 -15.52
C ALA A 18 -3.95 2.41 -15.90
N GLN A 19 -3.90 3.67 -16.36
CA GLN A 19 -5.10 4.41 -16.80
C GLN A 19 -5.96 3.62 -17.80
N PRO A 20 -5.42 2.93 -18.82
CA PRO A 20 -6.23 2.12 -19.73
C PRO A 20 -6.91 0.94 -19.04
N VAL A 21 -6.24 0.30 -18.07
CA VAL A 21 -6.78 -0.83 -17.30
C VAL A 21 -7.94 -0.37 -16.43
N VAL A 22 -7.78 0.75 -15.72
CA VAL A 22 -8.82 1.33 -14.87
C VAL A 22 -10.00 1.83 -15.72
N ALA A 23 -9.75 2.42 -16.89
CA ALA A 23 -10.80 2.82 -17.82
C ALA A 23 -11.60 1.62 -18.34
N GLY A 24 -10.94 0.52 -18.72
CA GLY A 24 -11.61 -0.71 -19.13
C GLY A 24 -12.45 -1.33 -18.01
N ALA A 25 -11.94 -1.32 -16.77
CA ALA A 25 -12.69 -1.76 -15.60
C ALA A 25 -13.92 -0.86 -15.33
N LEU A 26 -13.77 0.46 -15.47
CA LEU A 26 -14.84 1.44 -15.34
C LEU A 26 -15.95 1.20 -16.37
N ASP A 27 -15.58 1.02 -17.64
CA ASP A 27 -16.55 0.74 -18.72
C ASP A 27 -17.31 -0.56 -18.46
N LYS A 28 -16.60 -1.61 -18.02
CA LYS A 28 -17.22 -2.90 -17.65
C LYS A 28 -18.19 -2.73 -16.48
N ALA A 29 -17.81 -2.02 -15.43
CA ALA A 29 -18.65 -1.78 -14.27
C ALA A 29 -19.90 -0.94 -14.62
N GLN A 30 -19.74 0.07 -15.49
CA GLN A 30 -20.86 0.88 -15.96
C GLN A 30 -21.89 0.06 -16.76
N ARG A 31 -21.43 -0.86 -17.61
CA ARG A 31 -22.33 -1.75 -18.35
C ARG A 31 -23.06 -2.75 -17.45
N ALA A 32 -22.42 -3.19 -16.36
CA ALA A 32 -22.98 -4.18 -15.45
C ALA A 32 -23.96 -3.59 -14.41
N GLY A 33 -23.61 -2.46 -13.79
CA GLY A 33 -24.34 -1.88 -12.66
C GLY A 33 -24.89 -0.47 -12.90
N GLY A 34 -24.68 0.10 -14.08
CA GLY A 34 -25.07 1.48 -14.40
C GLY A 34 -24.09 2.53 -13.86
N THR A 35 -24.23 3.77 -14.32
CA THR A 35 -23.25 4.85 -14.09
C THR A 35 -23.20 5.40 -12.66
N LYS A 36 -24.14 4.99 -11.80
CA LYS A 36 -24.28 5.40 -10.40
C LYS A 36 -23.91 4.31 -9.40
N ALA A 37 -23.49 3.12 -9.86
CA ALA A 37 -23.06 2.05 -8.96
C ALA A 37 -21.86 2.49 -8.11
N PRO A 38 -21.75 2.03 -6.84
CA PRO A 38 -20.63 2.37 -5.97
C PRO A 38 -19.26 2.06 -6.59
N ASP A 39 -19.12 0.91 -7.24
CA ASP A 39 -17.87 0.49 -7.89
C ASP A 39 -17.48 1.44 -9.05
N VAL A 40 -18.46 1.96 -9.77
CA VAL A 40 -18.22 2.95 -10.84
C VAL A 40 -17.70 4.26 -10.26
N LYS A 41 -18.22 4.68 -9.10
CA LYS A 41 -17.70 5.86 -8.39
C LYS A 41 -16.25 5.64 -7.97
N ALA A 42 -15.96 4.51 -7.31
CA ALA A 42 -14.61 4.17 -6.86
C ALA A 42 -13.59 4.09 -8.03
N LEU A 43 -13.98 3.46 -9.15
CA LEU A 43 -13.13 3.38 -10.34
C LEU A 43 -12.90 4.74 -11.00
N ARG A 44 -13.91 5.62 -11.02
CA ARG A 44 -13.75 7.00 -11.51
C ARG A 44 -12.80 7.80 -10.63
N GLU A 45 -12.93 7.68 -9.31
CA GLU A 45 -12.02 8.32 -8.36
C GLU A 45 -10.59 7.77 -8.50
N GLY A 46 -10.42 6.47 -8.68
CA GLY A 46 -9.12 5.84 -8.97
C GLY A 46 -8.48 6.32 -10.28
N TYR A 47 -9.28 6.44 -11.35
CA TYR A 47 -8.80 7.00 -12.62
C TYR A 47 -8.31 8.45 -12.46
N GLN A 48 -9.09 9.29 -11.77
CA GLN A 48 -8.72 10.68 -11.48
C GLN A 48 -7.50 10.77 -10.55
N LEU A 49 -7.37 9.86 -9.59
CA LEU A 49 -6.25 9.77 -8.69
C LEU A 49 -4.93 9.55 -9.44
N ILE A 50 -4.90 8.59 -10.38
CA ILE A 50 -3.70 8.35 -11.20
C ILE A 50 -3.31 9.62 -11.97
N ALA A 51 -4.28 10.26 -12.65
CA ALA A 51 -4.03 11.50 -13.38
C ALA A 51 -3.48 12.61 -12.47
N LYS A 52 -4.05 12.76 -11.28
CA LYS A 52 -3.63 13.77 -10.30
C LYS A 52 -2.20 13.53 -9.79
N VAL A 53 -1.84 12.27 -9.51
CA VAL A 53 -0.49 11.92 -9.05
C VAL A 53 0.53 12.09 -10.16
N LEU A 54 0.19 11.70 -11.40
CA LEU A 54 1.05 11.96 -12.57
C LEU A 54 1.29 13.45 -12.79
N TRP A 55 0.25 14.29 -12.65
CA TRP A 55 0.35 15.74 -12.83
C TRP A 55 1.16 16.43 -11.72
N THR A 56 0.88 16.07 -10.46
CA THR A 56 1.49 16.74 -9.30
C THR A 56 2.83 16.14 -8.87
N ARG A 57 3.14 14.93 -9.35
CA ARG A 57 4.27 14.10 -8.90
C ARG A 57 4.29 13.88 -7.39
N ARG A 58 3.11 13.92 -6.75
CA ARG A 58 2.94 13.81 -5.30
C ARG A 58 1.69 13.01 -4.94
N ALA A 59 1.84 12.05 -4.04
CA ALA A 59 0.74 11.36 -3.38
C ALA A 59 0.86 11.49 -1.87
N SER A 60 -0.08 12.19 -1.24
CA SER A 60 -0.22 12.24 0.22
C SER A 60 -0.69 10.90 0.79
N ILE A 61 -0.65 10.73 2.11
CA ILE A 61 -1.01 9.47 2.79
C ILE A 61 -2.35 8.87 2.27
N PRO A 62 -3.48 9.60 2.22
CA PRO A 62 -4.72 9.04 1.68
C PRO A 62 -4.61 8.61 0.20
N ARG A 63 -3.83 9.33 -0.60
CA ARG A 63 -3.64 9.00 -2.02
C ARG A 63 -2.78 7.75 -2.20
N VAL A 64 -1.74 7.57 -1.38
CA VAL A 64 -0.93 6.34 -1.43
C VAL A 64 -1.76 5.14 -0.98
N HIS A 65 -2.55 5.31 0.08
CA HIS A 65 -3.53 4.31 0.51
C HIS A 65 -4.42 3.89 -0.66
N ASP A 66 -5.10 4.86 -1.29
CA ASP A 66 -6.04 4.57 -2.37
C ASP A 66 -5.36 4.00 -3.62
N LEU A 67 -4.11 4.40 -3.93
CA LEU A 67 -3.32 3.79 -5.00
C LEU A 67 -3.01 2.32 -4.72
N ALA A 68 -2.63 1.96 -3.49
CA ALA A 68 -2.34 0.58 -3.12
C ALA A 68 -3.60 -0.31 -3.21
N TRP A 69 -4.75 0.21 -2.77
CA TRP A 69 -6.03 -0.47 -2.91
C TRP A 69 -6.50 -0.58 -4.36
N LEU A 70 -6.30 0.46 -5.17
CA LEU A 70 -6.59 0.42 -6.60
C LEU A 70 -5.73 -0.62 -7.32
N ASP A 71 -4.45 -0.70 -6.97
CA ASP A 71 -3.56 -1.73 -7.51
C ASP A 71 -4.03 -3.14 -7.13
N HIS A 72 -4.39 -3.33 -5.86
CA HIS A 72 -4.89 -4.59 -5.35
C HIS A 72 -6.18 -5.07 -6.03
N ALA A 73 -7.16 -4.17 -6.13
CA ALA A 73 -8.50 -4.51 -6.58
C ALA A 73 -8.62 -4.55 -8.11
N VAL A 74 -7.78 -3.80 -8.84
CA VAL A 74 -7.97 -3.55 -10.28
C VAL A 74 -6.71 -3.86 -11.09
N VAL A 75 -5.60 -3.15 -10.84
CA VAL A 75 -4.44 -3.16 -11.75
C VAL A 75 -3.76 -4.51 -11.78
N SER A 76 -3.47 -5.07 -10.60
CA SER A 76 -2.93 -6.41 -10.48
C SER A 76 -3.84 -7.32 -9.65
N ALA A 77 -5.13 -7.22 -9.94
CA ALA A 77 -6.16 -8.12 -9.45
C ALA A 77 -5.81 -9.58 -9.77
N GLY A 78 -6.02 -10.47 -8.79
CA GLY A 78 -5.71 -11.90 -8.93
C GLY A 78 -4.23 -12.27 -8.76
N THR A 79 -3.33 -11.30 -8.61
CA THR A 79 -1.94 -11.58 -8.24
C THR A 79 -1.84 -11.91 -6.75
N ARG A 80 -1.04 -12.90 -6.38
CA ARG A 80 -0.72 -13.24 -4.97
C ARG A 80 0.32 -12.27 -4.37
N LEU A 81 0.20 -10.99 -4.69
CA LEU A 81 1.13 -9.93 -4.28
C LEU A 81 0.55 -9.03 -3.19
N GLY A 82 -0.53 -9.42 -2.53
CA GLY A 82 -1.01 -8.71 -1.36
C GLY A 82 -1.91 -9.55 -0.47
N ARG A 83 -2.05 -9.10 0.77
CA ARG A 83 -2.85 -9.71 1.83
C ARG A 83 -3.72 -8.63 2.47
N VAL A 84 -4.99 -8.97 2.68
CA VAL A 84 -5.99 -8.09 3.28
C VAL A 84 -6.43 -8.66 4.63
N TRP A 85 -6.66 -7.77 5.59
CA TRP A 85 -7.28 -8.08 6.87
C TRP A 85 -8.39 -7.06 7.14
N GLU A 86 -9.55 -7.52 7.59
CA GLU A 86 -10.78 -6.70 7.70
C GLU A 86 -11.49 -6.86 9.07
N SER A 87 -10.82 -7.48 10.04
CA SER A 87 -11.37 -7.80 11.36
C SER A 87 -10.50 -7.25 12.51
N ASN A 88 -11.09 -7.16 13.69
CA ASN A 88 -10.37 -6.80 14.93
C ASN A 88 -9.25 -7.80 15.24
N GLU A 89 -9.43 -9.08 14.94
CA GLU A 89 -8.37 -10.10 15.03
C GLU A 89 -7.19 -9.77 14.11
N GLY A 90 -7.48 -9.23 12.91
CA GLY A 90 -6.46 -8.69 12.02
C GLY A 90 -5.71 -7.52 12.65
N ARG A 91 -6.43 -6.56 13.24
CA ARG A 91 -5.83 -5.43 13.96
C ARG A 91 -4.95 -5.89 15.13
N GLU A 92 -5.40 -6.87 15.91
CA GLU A 92 -4.65 -7.46 17.02
C GLU A 92 -3.37 -8.13 16.52
N SER A 93 -3.43 -8.85 15.40
CA SER A 93 -2.27 -9.47 14.77
C SER A 93 -1.23 -8.44 14.32
N PHE A 94 -1.67 -7.30 13.75
CA PHE A 94 -0.77 -6.19 13.42
C PHE A 94 -0.20 -5.52 14.66
N THR A 95 -1.03 -5.27 15.68
CA THR A 95 -0.59 -4.68 16.95
C THR A 95 0.46 -5.58 17.62
N ALA A 96 0.28 -6.89 17.57
CA ALA A 96 1.26 -7.86 18.07
C ALA A 96 2.55 -7.84 17.24
N ALA A 97 2.45 -7.75 15.91
CA ALA A 97 3.63 -7.63 15.03
C ALA A 97 4.40 -6.33 15.29
N GLU A 98 3.69 -5.22 15.49
CA GLU A 98 4.27 -3.92 15.85
C GLU A 98 4.91 -3.91 17.24
N ALA A 99 4.33 -4.63 18.20
CA ALA A 99 4.93 -4.80 19.52
C ALA A 99 6.21 -5.64 19.43
N ALA A 100 6.20 -6.70 18.62
CA ALA A 100 7.37 -7.53 18.36
C ALA A 100 8.50 -6.78 17.61
N MET A 101 8.16 -5.71 16.89
CA MET A 101 9.11 -4.83 16.20
C MET A 101 9.87 -3.88 17.11
N GLY A 102 9.34 -3.49 18.28
CA GLY A 102 9.98 -2.51 19.15
C GLY A 102 10.36 -1.19 18.43
N ASP A 103 11.61 -0.74 18.61
CA ASP A 103 12.14 0.51 18.05
C ASP A 103 12.92 0.33 16.73
N ASP A 104 12.73 -0.82 16.08
CA ASP A 104 13.57 -1.29 14.98
C ASP A 104 13.35 -0.52 13.66
N VAL A 105 14.28 -0.72 12.72
CA VAL A 105 14.46 0.04 11.46
C VAL A 105 13.21 0.04 10.54
N PHE A 106 12.27 -0.88 10.76
CA PHE A 106 11.10 -1.07 9.89
C PHE A 106 9.80 -0.47 10.43
N ARG A 107 9.87 0.48 11.38
CA ARG A 107 8.74 1.39 11.72
C ARG A 107 8.16 2.09 10.48
N GLU A 108 8.98 2.24 9.45
CA GLU A 108 8.60 2.76 8.14
C GLU A 108 7.48 1.96 7.45
N LEU A 109 7.36 0.65 7.72
CA LEU A 109 6.30 -0.20 7.18
C LEU A 109 5.01 -0.12 8.00
N PHE A 110 5.10 0.10 9.31
CA PHE A 110 3.94 0.26 10.19
C PHE A 110 4.10 1.56 11.00
N PRO A 111 3.92 2.74 10.40
CA PRO A 111 4.19 4.01 11.08
C PRO A 111 3.11 4.32 12.11
N LYS A 112 3.48 4.66 13.35
CA LYS A 112 2.51 4.98 14.41
C LYS A 112 2.16 6.47 14.49
N GLU A 113 3.03 7.31 13.96
CA GLU A 113 2.90 8.76 13.97
C GLU A 113 3.74 9.37 12.85
N GLY A 114 3.61 10.69 12.69
CA GLY A 114 4.41 11.48 11.76
C GLY A 114 3.95 11.37 10.30
N ALA A 115 4.62 12.15 9.46
CA ALA A 115 4.45 12.15 8.01
C ALA A 115 5.80 12.46 7.37
N GLU A 116 6.22 11.63 6.43
CA GLU A 116 7.50 11.74 5.74
C GLU A 116 7.31 11.56 4.24
N TRP A 117 7.96 12.42 3.46
CA TRP A 117 8.00 12.30 2.00
C TRP A 117 9.22 11.50 1.57
N ILE A 118 9.00 10.44 0.80
CA ILE A 118 10.04 9.65 0.15
C ILE A 118 9.95 9.77 -1.37
N ASP A 119 11.08 9.67 -2.05
CA ASP A 119 11.15 9.67 -3.50
C ASP A 119 11.13 8.22 -4.03
N ILE A 120 10.16 7.90 -4.89
CA ILE A 120 10.11 6.64 -5.63
C ILE A 120 10.46 6.89 -7.09
N PRO A 121 11.52 6.26 -7.62
CA PRO A 121 11.84 6.31 -9.04
C PRO A 121 10.72 5.73 -9.89
N VAL A 122 10.34 6.45 -10.93
CA VAL A 122 9.44 5.97 -11.99
C VAL A 122 9.93 6.50 -13.33
N GLN A 123 9.59 5.86 -14.43
CA GLN A 123 9.99 6.36 -15.75
C GLN A 123 9.40 7.75 -15.99
N ALA A 124 10.20 8.61 -16.60
CA ALA A 124 9.80 9.95 -16.97
C ALA A 124 8.63 9.89 -17.97
N PHE A 125 7.55 10.58 -17.67
CA PHE A 125 6.48 10.85 -18.63
C PHE A 125 6.75 12.19 -19.29
N ALA A 126 6.90 12.21 -20.62
CA ALA A 126 7.01 13.44 -21.41
C ALA A 126 8.06 14.46 -20.89
N GLY A 127 9.23 13.99 -20.44
CA GLY A 127 10.31 14.87 -19.96
C GLY A 127 10.15 15.41 -18.53
N ILE A 128 9.15 14.95 -17.78
CA ILE A 128 8.90 15.33 -16.38
C ILE A 128 9.75 14.45 -15.43
N SER A 129 10.07 14.98 -14.24
CA SER A 129 10.90 14.34 -13.20
C SER A 129 10.73 12.81 -13.12
N PRO A 130 11.81 12.01 -13.14
CA PRO A 130 11.79 10.55 -13.06
C PRO A 130 11.49 10.03 -11.64
N THR A 131 10.84 10.83 -10.80
CA THR A 131 10.46 10.47 -9.44
C THR A 131 9.04 10.95 -9.14
N VAL A 132 8.37 10.22 -8.25
CA VAL A 132 7.14 10.65 -7.58
C VAL A 132 7.41 10.68 -6.09
N LYS A 133 6.98 11.76 -5.43
CA LYS A 133 7.03 11.86 -3.98
C LYS A 133 5.81 11.19 -3.38
N LEU A 134 6.05 10.22 -2.51
CA LEU A 134 5.02 9.52 -1.76
C LEU A 134 5.15 9.85 -0.29
N GLU A 135 4.02 10.12 0.36
CA GLU A 135 3.97 10.35 1.78
C GLU A 135 3.64 9.04 2.51
N ARG A 136 4.45 8.72 3.52
CA ARG A 136 4.20 7.64 4.48
C ARG A 136 4.02 8.23 5.87
N GLY A 137 3.27 7.56 6.73
CA GLY A 137 2.92 8.05 8.05
C GLY A 137 1.46 7.82 8.41
N VAL A 138 0.95 8.65 9.31
CA VAL A 138 -0.44 8.64 9.78
C VAL A 138 -1.10 9.98 9.47
N PHE A 139 -2.29 9.95 8.86
CA PHE A 139 -3.10 11.15 8.60
C PHE A 139 -4.58 10.85 8.81
N GLY A 140 -5.14 11.38 9.90
CA GLY A 140 -6.51 11.04 10.32
C GLY A 140 -6.68 9.52 10.45
N PRO A 141 -7.69 8.91 9.81
CA PRO A 141 -7.92 7.46 9.90
C PRO A 141 -6.98 6.62 9.04
N TYR A 142 -6.09 7.24 8.24
CA TYR A 142 -5.22 6.55 7.30
C TYR A 142 -3.83 6.32 7.90
N ARG A 143 -3.30 5.10 7.69
CA ARG A 143 -1.93 4.75 8.01
C ARG A 143 -1.28 4.09 6.81
N VAL A 144 -0.16 4.65 6.37
CA VAL A 144 0.57 4.17 5.19
C VAL A 144 2.03 4.00 5.51
N GLY A 145 2.52 2.77 5.41
CA GLY A 145 3.96 2.49 5.44
C GLY A 145 4.48 2.11 4.07
N ILE A 146 5.72 2.50 3.77
CA ILE A 146 6.36 2.23 2.48
C ILE A 146 7.81 1.85 2.73
N VAL A 147 8.19 0.68 2.25
CA VAL A 147 9.59 0.22 2.20
C VAL A 147 10.02 0.11 0.73
N PRO A 148 10.85 1.03 0.23
CA PRO A 148 11.27 1.06 -1.18
C PRO A 148 12.27 -0.05 -1.49
N GLU A 149 12.42 -0.38 -2.77
CA GLU A 149 13.28 -1.46 -3.29
C GLU A 149 14.64 -1.59 -2.59
N PRO A 150 15.45 -0.52 -2.38
CA PRO A 150 16.78 -0.64 -1.79
C PRO A 150 16.79 -1.23 -0.38
N GLN A 151 15.66 -1.14 0.34
CA GLN A 151 15.51 -1.61 1.71
C GLN A 151 14.77 -2.95 1.80
N VAL A 152 14.16 -3.43 0.72
CA VAL A 152 13.34 -4.67 0.73
C VAL A 152 14.18 -5.89 1.13
N ARG A 153 15.46 -5.94 0.75
CA ARG A 153 16.35 -7.02 1.19
C ARG A 153 16.49 -7.05 2.70
N SER A 154 16.74 -5.90 3.32
CA SER A 154 16.87 -5.80 4.77
C SER A 154 15.55 -6.15 5.46
N LEU A 155 14.41 -5.74 4.89
CA LEU A 155 13.08 -6.11 5.39
C LEU A 155 12.84 -7.63 5.34
N TYR A 156 13.21 -8.28 4.24
CA TYR A 156 13.13 -9.74 4.10
C TYR A 156 13.98 -10.47 5.15
N GLU A 157 15.26 -10.11 5.27
CA GLU A 157 16.18 -10.75 6.21
C GLU A 157 15.75 -10.54 7.66
N TRP A 158 15.20 -9.36 7.96
CA TRP A 158 14.62 -9.04 9.26
C TRP A 158 13.39 -9.91 9.55
N ALA A 159 12.38 -9.91 8.67
CA ALA A 159 11.14 -10.66 8.89
C ALA A 159 11.40 -12.17 9.05
N ALA A 160 12.33 -12.70 8.24
CA ALA A 160 12.75 -14.10 8.31
C ALA A 160 13.35 -14.49 9.66
N LYS A 161 14.03 -13.57 10.36
CA LYS A 161 14.60 -13.81 11.70
C LYS A 161 13.57 -13.56 12.80
N THR A 162 12.87 -12.43 12.74
CA THR A 162 11.97 -11.96 13.80
C THR A 162 10.79 -12.89 14.03
N LYS A 163 10.23 -13.47 12.96
CA LYS A 163 9.04 -14.34 13.06
C LYS A 163 9.21 -15.56 13.98
N PHE A 164 10.44 -16.07 14.17
CA PHE A 164 10.68 -17.27 14.97
C PHE A 164 10.63 -17.01 16.49
N ASN A 165 10.86 -15.77 16.91
CA ASN A 165 10.82 -15.36 18.31
C ASN A 165 9.58 -14.51 18.64
N ALA A 166 8.69 -14.32 17.66
CA ALA A 166 7.52 -13.47 17.80
C ALA A 166 6.36 -14.22 18.49
N PRO A 167 5.47 -13.50 19.20
CA PRO A 167 4.24 -14.08 19.72
C PRO A 167 3.38 -14.69 18.59
N PRO A 168 2.60 -15.75 18.85
CA PRO A 168 1.80 -16.43 17.82
C PRO A 168 0.92 -15.49 16.95
N ALA A 169 0.33 -14.46 17.56
CA ALA A 169 -0.48 -13.46 16.88
C ALA A 169 0.30 -12.62 15.84
N ALA A 170 1.62 -12.47 16.00
CA ALA A 170 2.48 -11.71 15.09
C ALA A 170 3.04 -12.55 13.93
N ILE A 171 3.13 -13.89 14.11
CA ILE A 171 3.79 -14.79 13.15
C ILE A 171 3.15 -14.71 11.77
N SER A 172 1.81 -14.65 11.70
CA SER A 172 1.11 -14.57 10.41
C SER A 172 1.47 -13.30 9.65
N VAL A 173 1.48 -12.14 10.32
CA VAL A 173 1.83 -10.86 9.68
C VAL A 173 3.29 -10.86 9.26
N LEU A 174 4.21 -11.29 10.13
CA LEU A 174 5.64 -11.34 9.82
C LEU A 174 5.97 -12.31 8.68
N GLY A 175 5.26 -13.45 8.62
CA GLY A 175 5.36 -14.39 7.50
C GLY A 175 4.89 -13.78 6.17
N GLU A 176 3.82 -12.98 6.18
CA GLU A 176 3.37 -12.25 4.99
C GLU A 176 4.34 -11.14 4.60
N VAL A 177 4.92 -10.41 5.57
CA VAL A 177 5.99 -9.43 5.31
C VAL A 177 7.18 -10.09 4.62
N GLU A 178 7.64 -11.25 5.11
CA GLU A 178 8.72 -11.99 4.48
C GLU A 178 8.35 -12.46 3.06
N ALA A 179 7.18 -13.07 2.89
CA ALA A 179 6.73 -13.59 1.60
C ALA A 179 6.60 -12.48 0.54
N LEU A 180 6.01 -11.35 0.92
CA LEU A 180 5.86 -10.19 0.03
C LEU A 180 7.18 -9.49 -0.23
N SER A 181 8.07 -9.39 0.76
CA SER A 181 9.43 -8.86 0.54
C SER A 181 10.22 -9.75 -0.43
N ALA A 182 10.10 -11.08 -0.32
CA ALA A 182 10.69 -12.00 -1.27
C ALA A 182 10.10 -11.84 -2.69
N ALA A 183 8.80 -11.56 -2.79
CA ALA A 183 8.15 -11.28 -4.07
C ALA A 183 8.60 -9.95 -4.68
N ALA A 184 8.69 -8.89 -3.88
CA ALA A 184 9.18 -7.58 -4.31
C ALA A 184 10.62 -7.66 -4.84
N ARG A 185 11.50 -8.42 -4.17
CA ARG A 185 12.86 -8.68 -4.64
C ARG A 185 12.93 -9.36 -6.02
N ARG A 186 11.99 -10.28 -6.30
CA ARG A 186 11.90 -10.92 -7.62
C ARG A 186 11.40 -9.97 -8.71
N GLY A 187 10.58 -8.99 -8.34
CA GLY A 187 10.16 -7.91 -9.23
C GLY A 187 11.32 -6.98 -9.62
N GLY A 188 12.21 -6.67 -8.67
CA GLY A 188 13.55 -6.09 -8.92
C GLY A 188 13.59 -4.70 -9.55
N GLY A 189 12.47 -3.97 -9.58
CA GLY A 189 12.38 -2.64 -10.19
C GLY A 189 12.48 -1.51 -9.16
N PRO A 190 13.10 -0.37 -9.48
CA PRO A 190 13.27 0.75 -8.55
C PRO A 190 11.94 1.43 -8.16
N SER A 191 10.87 1.19 -8.93
CA SER A 191 9.50 1.63 -8.65
C SER A 191 8.74 0.68 -7.72
N VAL A 192 9.31 -0.46 -7.35
CA VAL A 192 8.68 -1.48 -6.53
C VAL A 192 8.89 -1.16 -5.05
N ALA A 193 7.83 -1.29 -4.26
CA ALA A 193 7.87 -1.14 -2.81
C ALA A 193 6.96 -2.17 -2.13
N VAL A 194 7.28 -2.49 -0.87
CA VAL A 194 6.32 -3.12 0.03
C VAL A 194 5.54 -2.00 0.72
N VAL A 195 4.22 -2.02 0.55
CA VAL A 195 3.30 -0.99 1.03
C VAL A 195 2.33 -1.60 2.03
N PHE A 196 2.23 -0.97 3.18
CA PHE A 196 1.12 -1.16 4.10
C PHE A 196 0.15 0.01 3.93
N ALA A 197 -1.13 -0.29 3.71
CA ALA A 197 -2.20 0.69 3.57
C ALA A 197 -3.37 0.28 4.45
N ALA A 198 -3.52 0.97 5.59
CA ALA A 198 -4.59 0.71 6.53
C ALA A 198 -5.50 1.91 6.74
N TYR A 199 -6.71 1.60 7.15
CA TYR A 199 -7.77 2.54 7.45
C TYR A 199 -8.51 2.11 8.73
N SER A 200 -8.69 3.05 9.66
CA SER A 200 -9.38 2.81 10.93
C SER A 200 -10.12 4.07 11.38
N PHE A 201 -11.43 3.99 11.57
CA PHE A 201 -12.21 5.07 12.17
C PHE A 201 -11.92 5.27 13.67
N GLU A 202 -11.36 4.24 14.33
CA GLU A 202 -11.10 4.26 15.78
C GLU A 202 -9.77 4.95 16.15
N ASP A 203 -8.93 5.25 15.17
CA ASP A 203 -7.64 5.94 15.37
C ASP A 203 -7.79 7.48 15.27
N VAL A 204 -9.02 7.99 15.21
CA VAL A 204 -9.32 9.43 15.33
C VAL A 204 -9.39 9.77 16.82
N ALA A 205 -8.40 10.51 17.33
CA ALA A 205 -8.55 11.17 18.62
C ALA A 205 -9.78 12.08 18.55
N ALA A 206 -10.73 11.92 19.47
CA ALA A 206 -11.83 12.85 19.60
C ALA A 206 -11.26 14.26 19.82
N GLU A 207 -11.54 15.19 18.89
CA GLU A 207 -11.27 16.61 19.07
C GLU A 207 -12.06 17.17 20.26
#